data_AF-A0AAW2AQC0-F1
#
_entry.id   AF-A0AAW2AQC0-F1
#
_cell.length_a   1.000
_cell.length_b   1.000
_cell.length_c   1.000
_cell.angle_alpha   90.00
_cell.angle_beta   90.00
_cell.angle_gamma   90.00
#
_symmetry.space_group_name_H-M   'P 1'
#
loop_
_entity.id
_entity.type
_entity.pdbx_description
1 polymer ?
#
loop_
_entity_poly.entity_id
_entity_poly.type
_entity_poly.pdbx_seq_one_letter_code
_entity_poly.pdbx_strand_id
1 'polypeptide(L)'
;MLKNLMCRFIKPEVMQEAKSVKKLLDVDIKLPTNYTDCSSVDLGYVTNRILKELRAKQKVGASTIMDFRRSCRDGLVAMVDKLQQKSPLKYILVINMGFLDPVNMANEETDQLKGMLRRTLA
;
A
#
# COMPACT_ATOMS: atom_id res chain seq x y z
N MET A 1 -5.74 1.67 -6.08
CA MET A 1 -4.59 0.86 -6.53
C MET A 1 -3.68 0.43 -5.37
N LEU A 2 -3.05 1.36 -4.62
CA LEU A 2 -2.12 1.04 -3.53
C LEU A 2 -2.74 0.11 -2.45
N LYS A 3 -3.98 0.41 -2.03
CA LYS A 3 -4.71 -0.39 -1.04
C LYS A 3 -4.80 -1.87 -1.44
N ASN A 4 -5.17 -2.15 -2.69
CA ASN A 4 -5.29 -3.51 -3.20
C ASN A 4 -3.95 -4.25 -3.23
N LEU A 5 -2.85 -3.55 -3.47
CA LEU A 5 -1.51 -4.14 -3.43
C LEU A 5 -1.12 -4.52 -2.00
N MET A 6 -1.39 -3.63 -1.03
CA MET A 6 -1.11 -3.88 0.38
C MET A 6 -1.98 -5.00 0.96
N CYS A 7 -3.25 -5.11 0.57
CA CYS A 7 -4.13 -6.21 0.99
C CYS A 7 -3.61 -7.61 0.63
N ARG A 8 -2.65 -7.73 -0.30
CA ARG A 8 -2.06 -9.03 -0.67
C ARG A 8 -1.12 -9.60 0.38
N PHE A 9 -0.56 -8.75 1.24
CA PHE A 9 0.44 -9.15 2.22
C PHE A 9 0.31 -8.51 3.61
N ILE A 10 -0.50 -7.46 3.76
CA ILE A 10 -0.83 -6.84 5.04
C ILE A 10 -2.12 -7.47 5.59
N LYS A 11 -2.14 -7.64 6.91
CA LYS A 11 -3.29 -8.10 7.69
C LYS A 11 -4.56 -7.28 7.40
N PRO A 12 -5.73 -7.94 7.24
CA PRO A 12 -6.99 -7.24 7.01
C PRO A 12 -7.32 -6.20 8.08
N GLU A 13 -6.98 -6.49 9.34
CA GLU A 13 -7.26 -5.62 10.49
C GLU A 13 -6.57 -4.26 10.33
N VAL A 14 -5.28 -4.27 9.96
CA VAL A 14 -4.50 -3.05 9.69
C VAL A 14 -5.07 -2.29 8.48
N MET A 15 -5.52 -3.01 7.45
CA MET A 15 -6.06 -2.40 6.24
C MET A 15 -7.46 -1.77 6.43
N GLN A 16 -8.23 -2.22 7.43
CA GLN A 16 -9.53 -1.64 7.78
C GLN A 16 -9.38 -0.28 8.46
N GLU A 17 -8.31 -0.07 9.21
CA GLU A 17 -7.99 1.21 9.87
C GLU A 17 -7.53 2.27 8.87
N ALA A 18 -6.88 1.86 7.77
CA ALA A 18 -6.44 2.69 6.67
C ALA A 18 -7.60 3.13 5.75
N LYS A 19 -8.46 4.03 6.26
CA LYS A 19 -9.66 4.54 5.55
C LYS A 19 -9.40 5.72 4.62
N SER A 20 -8.28 6.44 4.78
CA SER A 20 -7.92 7.59 3.93
C SER A 20 -6.58 7.36 3.23
N VAL A 21 -6.34 8.10 2.15
CA VAL A 21 -5.08 8.01 1.39
C VAL A 21 -3.87 8.34 2.27
N LYS A 22 -3.99 9.35 3.15
CA LYS A 22 -2.94 9.70 4.12
C LYS A 22 -2.65 8.53 5.06
N LYS A 23 -3.69 7.97 5.70
CA LYS A 23 -3.53 6.82 6.61
C LYS A 23 -2.94 5.60 5.90
N LEU A 24 -3.26 5.38 4.63
CA LEU A 24 -2.69 4.30 3.83
C LEU A 24 -1.19 4.47 3.56
N LEU A 25 -0.73 5.71 3.37
CA LEU A 25 0.69 6.04 3.22
C LEU A 25 1.46 5.95 4.55
N ASP A 26 0.76 6.14 5.66
CA ASP A 26 1.32 6.08 7.01
C ASP A 26 1.36 4.66 7.61
N VAL A 27 0.75 3.65 6.94
CA VAL A 27 0.86 2.25 7.38
C VAL A 27 2.32 1.82 7.34
N ASP A 28 2.82 1.35 8.49
CA ASP A 28 4.15 0.76 8.60
C ASP A 28 4.17 -0.63 7.94
N ILE A 29 4.69 -0.65 6.73
CA ILE A 29 4.87 -1.85 5.92
C ILE A 29 6.19 -2.58 6.20
N LYS A 30 7.05 -2.07 7.09
CA LYS A 30 8.31 -2.73 7.48
C LYS A 30 8.15 -3.53 8.75
N LEU A 31 7.10 -3.25 9.52
CA LEU A 31 6.76 -3.96 10.74
C LEU A 31 6.21 -5.36 10.43
N PRO A 32 6.94 -6.45 10.76
CA PRO A 32 6.51 -7.81 10.39
C PRO A 32 5.22 -8.27 11.06
N THR A 33 4.84 -7.67 12.20
CA THR A 33 3.58 -7.98 12.89
C THR A 33 2.36 -7.59 12.09
N ASN A 34 2.51 -6.69 11.12
CA ASN A 34 1.43 -6.26 10.22
C ASN A 34 1.24 -7.21 9.04
N TYR A 35 2.15 -8.16 8.82
CA TYR A 35 2.07 -9.06 7.69
C TYR A 35 1.07 -10.19 7.92
N THR A 36 0.38 -10.57 6.86
CA THR A 36 -0.35 -11.84 6.82
C THR A 36 0.61 -13.02 6.87
N ASP A 37 0.09 -14.20 7.20
CA ASP A 37 0.91 -15.41 7.18
C ASP A 37 1.52 -15.66 5.79
N CYS A 38 2.70 -16.27 5.74
CA CYS A 38 3.38 -16.52 4.48
C CYS A 38 2.57 -17.42 3.54
N SER A 39 1.68 -18.25 4.08
CA SER A 39 0.79 -19.13 3.31
C SER A 39 -0.42 -18.41 2.71
N SER A 40 -0.82 -17.27 3.27
CA SER A 40 -1.98 -16.48 2.84
C SER A 40 -1.62 -15.29 1.94
N VAL A 41 -0.33 -15.09 1.65
CA VAL A 41 0.11 -14.06 0.68
C VAL A 41 -0.56 -14.30 -0.68
N ASP A 42 -1.27 -13.28 -1.17
CA ASP A 42 -1.95 -13.37 -2.46
C ASP A 42 -0.98 -13.11 -3.63
N LEU A 43 -0.63 -14.19 -4.32
CA LEU A 43 0.20 -14.18 -5.53
C LEU A 43 -0.62 -14.15 -6.84
N GLY A 44 -1.94 -14.07 -6.74
CA GLY A 44 -2.87 -14.16 -7.86
C GLY A 44 -3.20 -15.58 -8.29
N TYR A 45 -4.27 -15.70 -9.07
CA TYR A 45 -4.86 -16.98 -9.46
C TYR A 45 -3.91 -17.87 -10.27
N VAL A 46 -3.28 -17.31 -11.31
CA VAL A 46 -2.43 -18.07 -12.24
C VAL A 46 -1.21 -18.64 -11.52
N THR A 47 -0.53 -17.84 -10.71
CA THR A 47 0.62 -18.27 -9.90
C THR A 47 0.24 -19.42 -8.97
N ASN A 48 -0.89 -19.28 -8.25
CA ASN A 48 -1.37 -20.33 -7.35
C ASN A 48 -1.74 -21.62 -8.10
N ARG A 49 -2.30 -21.53 -9.32
CA ARG A 49 -2.57 -22.69 -10.16
C ARG A 49 -1.28 -23.42 -10.55
N ILE A 50 -0.29 -22.68 -11.04
CA ILE A 50 1.01 -23.24 -11.45
C ILE A 50 1.72 -23.91 -10.27
N LEU A 51 1.75 -23.28 -9.09
CA LEU A 51 2.36 -23.87 -7.89
C LEU A 51 1.68 -25.18 -7.48
N LYS A 52 0.35 -25.26 -7.58
CA LYS A 52 -0.41 -26.49 -7.33
C LYS A 52 -0.06 -27.59 -8.34
N GLU A 53 0.01 -27.25 -9.62
CA GLU A 53 0.39 -28.19 -10.68
C GLU A 53 1.82 -28.72 -10.51
N LEU A 54 2.78 -27.84 -10.19
CA LEU A 54 4.17 -28.23 -9.96
C LEU A 54 4.31 -29.12 -8.73
N ARG A 55 3.55 -28.84 -7.67
CA ARG A 55 3.50 -29.68 -6.46
C ARG A 55 2.90 -31.06 -6.76
N ALA A 56 1.80 -31.11 -7.52
CA ALA A 56 1.16 -32.37 -7.92
C ALA A 56 2.10 -33.25 -8.77
N LYS A 57 2.92 -32.63 -9.61
CA LYS A 57 3.97 -33.29 -10.41
C LYS A 57 5.25 -33.58 -9.61
N GLN A 58 5.27 -33.35 -8.30
CA GLN A 58 6.44 -33.51 -7.41
C GLN A 58 7.70 -32.77 -7.88
N LYS A 59 7.56 -31.71 -8.69
CA LYS A 59 8.69 -30.92 -9.20
C LYS A 59 9.23 -29.93 -8.18
N VAL A 60 8.43 -29.56 -7.18
CA VAL A 60 8.77 -28.60 -6.13
C VAL A 60 8.26 -29.11 -4.79
N GLY A 61 9.08 -28.94 -3.75
CA GLY A 61 8.72 -29.27 -2.38
C GLY A 61 7.86 -28.19 -1.72
N ALA A 62 7.22 -28.55 -0.60
CA ALA A 62 6.44 -27.60 0.19
C ALA A 62 7.31 -26.44 0.75
N SER A 63 8.55 -26.74 1.17
CA SER A 63 9.49 -25.71 1.64
C SER A 63 9.79 -24.68 0.53
N THR A 64 10.14 -25.15 -0.67
CA THR A 64 10.44 -24.28 -1.82
C THR A 64 9.27 -23.35 -2.16
N ILE A 65 8.04 -23.85 -2.09
CA ILE A 65 6.84 -23.02 -2.31
C ILE A 65 6.71 -21.92 -1.24
N MET A 66 7.00 -22.25 0.03
CA MET A 66 6.95 -21.28 1.12
C MET A 66 8.06 -20.24 1.00
N ASP A 67 9.27 -20.64 0.62
CA ASP A 67 10.39 -19.73 0.35
C ASP A 67 10.07 -18.80 -0.82
N PHE A 68 9.49 -19.33 -1.90
CA PHE A 68 9.02 -18.52 -3.03
C PHE A 68 7.97 -17.49 -2.60
N ARG A 69 6.97 -17.91 -1.80
CA ARG A 69 5.94 -17.00 -1.25
C ARG A 69 6.56 -15.90 -0.39
N ARG A 70 7.56 -16.24 0.43
CA ARG A 70 8.32 -15.27 1.23
C ARG A 70 9.02 -14.25 0.33
N SER A 71 9.78 -14.70 -0.67
CA SER A 71 10.46 -13.81 -1.61
C SER A 71 9.50 -12.90 -2.37
N CYS A 72 8.33 -13.42 -2.80
CA CYS A 72 7.31 -12.60 -3.43
C CYS A 72 6.74 -11.54 -2.49
N ARG A 73 6.48 -11.88 -1.22
CA ARG A 73 6.05 -10.90 -0.22
C ARG A 73 7.11 -9.82 -0.04
N ASP A 74 8.38 -10.18 0.08
CA ASP A 74 9.45 -9.22 0.29
C ASP A 74 9.59 -8.27 -0.92
N GLY A 75 9.38 -8.78 -2.14
CA GLY A 75 9.27 -7.95 -3.35
C GLY A 75 8.07 -7.00 -3.34
N LEU A 76 6.91 -7.46 -2.89
CA LEU A 76 5.72 -6.60 -2.72
C LEU A 76 5.95 -5.51 -1.68
N VAL A 77 6.59 -5.83 -0.55
CA VAL A 77 6.98 -4.87 0.48
C VAL A 77 7.92 -3.82 -0.11
N ALA A 78 8.98 -4.23 -0.82
CA ALA A 78 9.92 -3.30 -1.44
C ALA A 78 9.24 -2.36 -2.46
N MET A 79 8.29 -2.88 -3.26
CA MET A 79 7.52 -2.08 -4.20
C MET A 79 6.65 -1.04 -3.48
N VAL A 80 5.93 -1.44 -2.44
CA VAL A 80 5.08 -0.52 -1.66
C VAL A 80 5.93 0.51 -0.91
N ASP A 81 7.10 0.14 -0.38
CA ASP A 81 8.04 1.07 0.27
C ASP A 81 8.47 2.17 -0.69
N LYS A 82 8.80 1.82 -1.93
CA LYS A 82 9.14 2.81 -2.96
C LYS A 82 7.95 3.68 -3.34
N LEU A 83 6.75 3.12 -3.46
CA LEU A 83 5.54 3.90 -3.73
C LEU A 83 5.22 4.89 -2.60
N GLN A 84 5.34 4.46 -1.35
CA GLN A 84 5.17 5.34 -0.19
C GLN A 84 6.25 6.43 -0.14
N GLN A 85 7.52 6.09 -0.39
CA GLN A 85 8.63 7.06 -0.41
C GLN A 85 8.51 8.11 -1.52
N LYS A 86 8.02 7.72 -2.70
CA LYS A 86 7.87 8.61 -3.85
C LYS A 86 6.53 9.33 -3.90
N SER A 87 5.65 9.12 -2.92
CA SER A 87 4.34 9.75 -2.89
C SER A 87 4.47 11.28 -2.73
N PRO A 88 3.85 12.09 -3.61
CA PRO A 88 3.82 13.54 -3.48
C PRO A 88 3.11 13.99 -2.19
N LEU A 89 2.19 13.16 -1.67
CA LEU A 89 1.44 13.42 -0.45
C LEU A 89 2.29 13.30 0.83
N LYS A 90 3.59 12.99 0.72
CA LYS A 90 4.54 13.14 1.85
C LYS A 90 5.00 14.59 2.04
N TYR A 91 4.91 15.41 1.00
CA TYR A 91 5.41 16.77 1.05
C TYR A 91 4.27 17.72 1.38
N ILE A 92 4.37 18.38 2.53
CA ILE A 92 3.36 19.33 3.01
C ILE A 92 3.06 20.43 1.98
N LEU A 93 4.09 20.89 1.26
CA LEU A 93 3.95 21.86 0.17
C LEU A 93 2.98 21.36 -0.91
N VAL A 94 3.11 20.10 -1.34
CA VAL A 94 2.24 19.53 -2.39
C VAL A 94 0.82 19.31 -1.87
N ILE A 95 0.66 18.89 -0.61
CA ILE A 95 -0.65 18.79 0.03
C ILE A 95 -1.35 20.15 0.05
N ASN A 96 -0.59 21.21 0.34
CA ASN A 96 -1.13 22.56 0.46
C ASN A 96 -1.35 23.25 -0.88
N MET A 97 -0.72 22.79 -1.96
CA MET A 97 -0.97 23.29 -3.33
C MET A 97 -2.38 22.97 -3.86
N GLY A 98 -3.26 22.34 -3.06
CA GLY A 98 -4.67 22.17 -3.42
C GLY A 98 -5.42 23.49 -3.69
N PHE A 99 -4.89 24.64 -3.26
CA PHE A 99 -5.43 25.95 -3.68
C PHE A 99 -5.25 26.26 -5.16
N LEU A 100 -4.29 25.61 -5.81
CA LEU A 100 -4.05 25.71 -7.25
C LEU A 100 -4.93 24.73 -8.05
N ASP A 101 -5.79 23.96 -7.38
CA ASP A 101 -6.79 23.14 -8.05
C ASP A 101 -7.81 24.07 -8.73
N PRO A 102 -8.01 24.00 -10.07
CA PRO A 102 -8.95 24.85 -10.79
C PRO A 102 -10.37 24.80 -10.24
N VAL A 103 -10.78 23.67 -9.66
CA VAL A 103 -12.10 23.54 -9.01
C VAL A 103 -12.18 24.42 -7.76
N ASN A 104 -11.11 24.46 -6.97
CA ASN A 104 -11.03 25.30 -5.77
C ASN A 104 -10.78 26.77 -6.12
N MET A 105 -10.17 27.07 -7.27
CA MET A 105 -9.98 28.44 -7.76
C MET A 105 -11.27 29.04 -8.34
N ALA A 106 -12.10 28.22 -9.00
CA ALA A 106 -13.38 28.66 -9.58
C ALA A 106 -14.46 28.90 -8.52
N ASN A 107 -14.39 28.17 -7.40
CA ASN A 107 -15.25 28.40 -6.25
C ASN A 107 -14.57 29.42 -5.32
N GLU A 108 -15.01 30.69 -5.35
CA GLU A 108 -14.45 31.82 -4.56
C GLU A 108 -14.51 31.67 -3.02
N GLU A 109 -14.63 30.46 -2.48
CA GLU A 109 -14.62 30.18 -1.03
C GLU A 109 -13.21 30.31 -0.44
N THR A 110 -12.77 31.57 -0.30
CA THR A 110 -11.51 31.98 0.34
C THR A 110 -11.31 31.44 1.77
N ASP A 111 -12.36 30.93 2.43
CA ASP A 111 -12.25 30.34 3.77
C ASP A 111 -11.68 28.92 3.78
N GLN A 112 -11.86 28.13 2.70
CA GLN A 112 -11.21 26.82 2.59
C GLN A 112 -9.69 26.96 2.46
N LEU A 113 -9.24 27.99 1.74
CA LEU A 113 -7.83 28.37 1.56
C LEU A 113 -7.16 28.77 2.87
N LYS A 114 -7.83 29.60 3.69
CA LYS A 114 -7.36 29.97 5.03
C LYS A 114 -7.25 28.75 5.95
N GLY A 115 -8.20 27.82 5.87
CA GLY A 115 -8.19 26.58 6.64
C GLY A 115 -7.07 25.59 6.26
N MET A 116 -6.59 25.64 5.02
CA MET A 116 -5.41 24.88 4.57
C MET A 116 -4.10 25.52 5.03
N LEU A 117 -3.97 26.85 4.92
CA LEU A 117 -2.79 27.59 5.39
C LEU A 117 -2.58 27.47 6.91
N ARG A 118 -3.64 27.51 7.71
CA ARG A 118 -3.55 27.36 9.19
C ARG A 118 -3.01 25.99 9.63
N ARG A 119 -3.23 24.93 8.84
CA ARG A 119 -2.70 23.58 9.09
C ARG A 119 -1.20 23.44 8.76
N THR A 120 -0.59 24.49 8.22
CA THR A 120 0.80 24.52 7.75
C THR A 120 1.74 25.21 8.74
N LEU A 121 1.19 26.05 9.62
CA LEU A 121 1.93 26.92 10.55
C LEU A 121 1.86 26.44 12.01
N ALA A 122 1.28 25.27 12.26
CA ALA A 122 1.20 24.60 13.56
C ALA A 122 1.83 23.20 13.43
#